data_AF-A0A7K3MD04-F1
#
_entry.id   AF-A0A7K3MD04-F1
#
_cell.length_a   1.000
_cell.length_b   1.000
_cell.length_c   1.000
_cell.angle_alpha   90.00
_cell.angle_beta   90.00
_cell.angle_gamma   90.00
#
_symmetry.space_group_name_H-M   'P 1'
#
loop_
_entity.id
_entity.type
_entity.pdbx_description
1 polymer ?
#
loop_
_entity_poly.entity_id
_entity_poly.type
_entity_poly.pdbx_seq_one_letter_code
_entity_poly.pdbx_strand_id
1 'polypeptide(L)'
;MVADSVLCTHLTSYVVESETDYAAENIGPREVAPIRVERLRRTGVDALSRILGHRYEWVEEGDIAVGMAADLFPHVRCAHDGAAIDIWQMSAAERWVHYVLWCLRSAGPTEVVLIDEPESCLATPGHAAFLDEIARITYAVGCQTVIATHSEAMIRRVAPECQRLVTRGANGGKITNVTSAERVLSALSLEPHHVQAVVYVEDDMASRILDAIIRRFASHAAAQFDVVSSGGSDEAAHAFRVTRRSRRLVSMCVLDGDLRTKNEYADCLFLPGGSPEEELVSALAQDPERAAEYLETDVQTLLVAVDKSRFAVHQRVFDVIRTSLGWRGPGLVIDRCIDVWLANGQVAEEARVLASALIARMITSVDK
;
A
#
# COMPACT_ATOMS: atom_id res chain seq x y z
N MET A 1 14.07 -10.60 41.57
CA MET A 1 12.93 -10.78 40.65
C MET A 1 13.23 -12.01 39.85
N VAL A 2 12.55 -13.11 40.16
CA VAL A 2 12.54 -14.29 39.28
C VAL A 2 11.79 -13.83 38.03
N ALA A 3 12.37 -14.01 36.85
CA ALA A 3 11.65 -13.75 35.61
C ALA A 3 10.48 -14.74 35.57
N ASP A 4 9.25 -14.24 35.74
CA ASP A 4 8.06 -15.04 35.48
C ASP A 4 8.18 -15.56 34.05
N SER A 5 8.12 -16.89 33.89
CA SER A 5 8.16 -17.51 32.57
C SER A 5 6.93 -17.07 31.78
N VAL A 6 7.14 -16.39 30.65
CA VAL A 6 6.05 -16.05 29.72
C VAL A 6 5.62 -17.33 29.02
N LEU A 7 4.36 -17.74 29.21
CA LEU A 7 3.78 -18.85 28.46
C LEU A 7 3.45 -18.35 27.04
N CYS A 8 3.95 -19.08 26.06
CA CYS A 8 3.90 -18.69 24.66
C CYS A 8 3.36 -19.83 23.81
N THR A 9 2.25 -19.60 23.12
CA THR A 9 1.65 -20.55 22.17
C THR A 9 2.07 -20.14 20.76
N HIS A 10 2.64 -21.05 19.98
CA HIS A 10 3.08 -20.79 18.61
C HIS A 10 2.25 -21.61 17.62
N LEU A 11 1.60 -20.93 16.69
CA LEU A 11 0.64 -21.50 15.76
C LEU A 11 1.14 -21.33 14.33
N THR A 12 1.24 -22.45 13.61
CA THR A 12 1.45 -22.53 12.17
C THR A 12 0.46 -23.55 11.61
N SER A 13 0.14 -23.46 10.32
CA SER A 13 -0.71 -24.47 9.66
C SER A 13 -0.12 -25.89 9.80
N TYR A 14 1.20 -26.02 9.80
CA TYR A 14 1.89 -27.28 10.04
C TYR A 14 1.66 -27.84 11.44
N VAL A 15 1.71 -26.99 12.48
CA VAL A 15 1.43 -27.42 13.87
C VAL A 15 0.02 -28.01 13.94
N VAL A 16 -0.97 -27.35 13.35
CA VAL A 16 -2.37 -27.81 13.42
C VAL A 16 -2.56 -29.16 12.74
N GLU A 17 -1.97 -29.39 11.57
CA GLU A 17 -2.04 -30.69 10.93
C GLU A 17 -1.34 -31.76 11.78
N SER A 18 -0.17 -31.47 12.36
CA SER A 18 0.54 -32.41 13.22
C SER A 18 -0.21 -32.77 14.50
N GLU A 19 -0.89 -31.80 15.12
CA GLU A 19 -1.71 -31.99 16.31
C GLU A 19 -3.00 -32.75 15.97
N THR A 20 -3.58 -32.52 14.78
CA THR A 20 -4.74 -33.26 14.29
C THR A 20 -4.39 -34.73 14.04
N ASP A 21 -3.25 -34.99 13.40
CA ASP A 21 -2.76 -36.36 13.16
C ASP A 21 -2.49 -37.08 14.49
N TYR A 22 -1.79 -36.41 15.42
CA TYR A 22 -1.56 -36.93 16.77
C TYR A 22 -2.88 -37.28 17.47
N ALA A 23 -3.87 -36.38 17.42
CA ALA A 23 -5.17 -36.62 18.04
C ALA A 23 -5.91 -37.80 17.40
N ALA A 24 -5.93 -37.89 16.07
CA ALA A 24 -6.56 -38.99 15.34
C ALA A 24 -5.93 -40.36 15.71
N GLU A 25 -4.61 -40.42 15.86
CA GLU A 25 -3.91 -41.65 16.27
C GLU A 25 -4.18 -42.05 17.73
N ASN A 26 -4.38 -41.07 18.63
CA ASN A 26 -4.43 -41.29 20.08
C ASN A 26 -5.83 -41.31 20.69
N ILE A 27 -6.87 -41.01 19.92
CA ILE A 27 -8.28 -41.18 20.29
C ILE A 27 -8.70 -42.66 20.22
N GLY A 28 -7.99 -43.47 19.42
CA GLY A 28 -8.27 -44.90 19.23
C GLY A 28 -9.65 -45.17 18.59
N PRO A 29 -10.13 -46.43 18.56
CA PRO A 29 -11.41 -46.79 17.95
C PRO A 29 -12.64 -46.41 18.82
N ARG A 30 -12.47 -45.59 19.86
CA ARG A 30 -13.55 -45.21 20.78
C ARG A 30 -14.08 -43.85 20.39
N GLU A 31 -15.41 -43.74 20.34
CA GLU A 31 -16.10 -42.46 20.28
C GLU A 31 -15.76 -41.68 21.56
N VAL A 32 -14.91 -40.66 21.46
CA VAL A 32 -14.55 -39.81 22.59
C VAL A 32 -15.63 -38.75 22.74
N ALA A 33 -16.40 -38.87 23.81
CA ALA A 33 -17.40 -37.88 24.14
C ALA A 33 -16.70 -36.55 24.52
N PRO A 34 -17.14 -35.42 23.96
CA PRO A 34 -16.60 -34.11 24.33
C PRO A 34 -16.87 -33.81 25.81
N ILE A 35 -15.88 -33.18 26.46
CA ILE A 35 -15.93 -32.79 27.88
C ILE A 35 -17.05 -31.77 28.10
N ARG A 36 -17.15 -30.81 27.19
CA ARG A 36 -18.21 -29.81 27.11
C ARG A 36 -18.40 -29.40 25.66
N VAL A 37 -19.65 -29.21 25.25
CA VAL A 37 -20.01 -28.67 23.94
C VAL A 37 -20.86 -27.42 24.13
N GLU A 38 -20.54 -26.38 23.38
CA GLU A 38 -21.32 -25.17 23.29
C GLU A 38 -21.65 -24.87 21.83
N ARG A 39 -22.91 -24.55 21.57
CA ARG A 39 -23.34 -24.07 20.26
C ARG A 39 -22.98 -22.60 20.12
N LEU A 40 -22.23 -22.27 19.08
CA LEU A 40 -21.86 -20.89 18.82
C LEU A 40 -23.09 -20.02 18.60
N ARG A 41 -23.04 -18.81 19.15
CA ARG A 41 -24.03 -17.77 18.88
C ARG A 41 -23.96 -17.37 17.40
N ARG A 42 -25.06 -16.82 16.89
CA ARG A 42 -25.18 -16.36 15.50
C ARG A 42 -24.01 -15.47 15.05
N THR A 43 -23.54 -14.57 15.92
CA THR A 43 -22.39 -13.71 15.63
C THR A 43 -21.09 -14.48 15.34
N GLY A 44 -20.85 -15.59 16.05
CA GLY A 44 -19.69 -16.46 15.82
C GLY A 44 -19.83 -17.27 14.53
N VAL A 45 -21.03 -17.79 14.25
CA VAL A 45 -21.34 -18.49 12.99
C VAL A 45 -21.18 -17.56 11.78
N ASP A 46 -21.65 -16.32 11.89
CA ASP A 46 -21.51 -15.30 10.85
C ASP A 46 -20.04 -14.87 10.66
N ALA A 47 -19.23 -14.87 11.72
CA ALA A 47 -17.79 -14.62 11.64
C ALA A 47 -17.09 -15.75 10.86
N LEU A 48 -17.29 -17.01 11.27
CA LEU A 48 -16.73 -18.18 10.57
C LEU A 48 -17.15 -18.23 9.10
N SER A 49 -18.41 -17.91 8.80
CA SER A 49 -18.92 -17.89 7.42
C SER A 49 -18.20 -16.84 6.56
N ARG A 50 -17.84 -15.68 7.13
CA ARG A 50 -17.05 -14.65 6.43
C ARG A 50 -15.58 -15.05 6.24
N ILE A 51 -15.02 -15.79 7.19
CA ILE A 51 -13.63 -16.26 7.15
C ILE A 51 -13.46 -17.36 6.09
N LEU A 52 -14.31 -18.39 6.17
CA LEU A 52 -14.16 -19.62 5.40
C LEU A 52 -14.95 -19.59 4.08
N GLY A 53 -15.88 -18.65 3.91
CA GLY A 53 -16.69 -18.51 2.70
C GLY A 53 -17.84 -19.51 2.59
N HIS A 54 -18.02 -20.40 3.57
CA HIS A 54 -19.16 -21.31 3.67
C HIS A 54 -20.32 -20.65 4.43
N ARG A 55 -21.56 -20.99 4.05
CA ARG A 55 -22.72 -20.62 4.87
C ARG A 55 -22.97 -21.72 5.89
N TYR A 56 -22.44 -21.53 7.10
CA TYR A 56 -22.73 -22.43 8.20
C TYR A 56 -24.16 -22.23 8.71
N GLU A 57 -24.89 -23.32 8.87
CA GLU A 57 -26.20 -23.36 9.51
C GLU A 57 -26.06 -23.32 11.04
N TRP A 58 -25.06 -24.04 11.55
CA TRP A 58 -24.68 -24.05 12.96
C TRP A 58 -23.25 -24.57 13.13
N VAL A 59 -22.66 -24.20 14.27
CA VAL A 59 -21.35 -24.65 14.70
C VAL A 59 -21.41 -24.95 16.19
N GLU A 60 -20.85 -26.08 16.58
CA GLU A 60 -20.69 -26.56 17.95
C GLU A 60 -19.20 -26.75 18.22
N GLU A 61 -18.72 -26.16 19.31
CA GLU A 61 -17.32 -26.21 19.72
C GLU A 61 -17.21 -26.74 21.14
N GLY A 62 -16.08 -27.37 21.45
CA GLY A 62 -15.82 -28.00 22.74
C GLY A 62 -14.40 -28.54 22.84
N ASP A 63 -14.18 -29.33 23.87
CA ASP A 63 -12.89 -29.99 24.12
C ASP A 63 -13.06 -31.51 24.16
N ILE A 64 -12.08 -32.22 23.63
CA ILE A 64 -11.90 -33.66 23.83
C ILE A 64 -10.55 -33.92 24.49
N ALA A 65 -10.49 -34.95 25.32
CA ALA A 65 -9.24 -35.41 25.92
C ALA A 65 -8.57 -36.43 24.99
N VAL A 66 -7.30 -36.21 24.69
CA VAL A 66 -6.47 -37.01 23.79
C VAL A 66 -5.32 -37.64 24.57
N GLY A 67 -5.02 -38.91 24.24
CA GLY A 67 -3.88 -39.62 24.81
C GLY A 67 -4.00 -39.93 26.30
N MET A 68 -2.92 -40.45 26.87
CA MET A 68 -2.86 -40.87 28.28
C MET A 68 -2.69 -39.69 29.25
N ALA A 69 -2.15 -38.56 28.76
CA ALA A 69 -1.99 -37.34 29.54
C ALA A 69 -3.27 -36.50 29.63
N ALA A 70 -4.32 -36.88 28.88
CA ALA A 70 -5.56 -36.13 28.74
C ALA A 70 -5.32 -34.70 28.23
N ASP A 71 -4.43 -34.56 27.24
CA ASP A 71 -4.21 -33.29 26.54
C ASP A 71 -5.50 -32.87 25.85
N LEU A 72 -5.78 -31.57 25.83
CA LEU A 72 -7.02 -31.07 25.24
C LEU A 72 -6.84 -30.83 23.74
N PHE A 73 -7.84 -31.22 22.96
CA PHE A 73 -7.93 -30.95 21.54
C PHE A 73 -9.32 -30.41 21.20
N PRO A 74 -9.46 -29.51 20.20
CA PRO A 74 -10.76 -28.95 19.85
C PRO A 74 -11.70 -30.02 19.31
N HIS A 75 -12.88 -30.12 19.93
CA HIS A 75 -14.03 -30.76 19.31
C HIS A 75 -14.80 -29.71 18.51
N VAL A 76 -14.97 -29.96 17.21
CA VAL A 76 -15.78 -29.11 16.34
C VAL A 76 -16.73 -29.96 15.53
N ARG A 77 -18.00 -29.56 15.52
CA ARG A 77 -19.02 -30.05 14.61
C ARG A 77 -19.76 -28.88 14.00
N CYS A 78 -20.08 -28.97 12.73
CA CYS A 78 -20.86 -27.95 12.06
C CYS A 78 -21.75 -28.55 10.99
N ALA A 79 -22.70 -27.75 10.50
CA ALA A 79 -23.40 -28.07 9.27
C ALA A 79 -23.28 -26.92 8.28
N HIS A 80 -22.94 -27.27 7.05
CA HIS A 80 -23.05 -26.40 5.88
C HIS A 80 -23.39 -27.29 4.67
N ASP A 81 -24.01 -26.69 3.65
CA ASP A 81 -24.40 -27.40 2.41
C ASP A 81 -25.27 -28.66 2.66
N GLY A 82 -26.08 -28.65 3.73
CA GLY A 82 -26.97 -29.74 4.09
C GLY A 82 -26.29 -30.99 4.68
N ALA A 83 -24.98 -30.95 4.94
CA ALA A 83 -24.23 -32.04 5.57
C ALA A 83 -23.69 -31.59 6.93
N ALA A 84 -23.75 -32.49 7.92
CA ALA A 84 -23.06 -32.31 9.19
C ALA A 84 -21.67 -32.95 9.10
N ILE A 85 -20.64 -32.17 9.42
CA ILE A 85 -19.25 -32.61 9.43
C ILE A 85 -18.62 -32.36 10.80
N ASP A 86 -17.55 -33.09 11.09
CA ASP A 86 -16.68 -32.87 12.25
C ASP A 86 -15.27 -32.40 11.81
N ILE A 87 -14.43 -32.07 12.80
CA ILE A 87 -13.07 -31.60 12.58
C ILE A 87 -12.19 -32.56 11.74
N TRP A 88 -12.49 -33.85 11.74
CA TRP A 88 -11.75 -34.87 10.98
C TRP A 88 -12.12 -34.85 9.50
N GLN A 89 -13.34 -34.41 9.18
CA GLN A 89 -13.85 -34.31 7.81
C GLN A 89 -13.65 -32.93 7.18
N MET A 90 -13.30 -31.93 7.99
CA MET A 90 -13.02 -30.56 7.56
C MET A 90 -11.87 -30.47 6.58
N SER A 91 -11.83 -29.39 5.79
CA SER A 91 -10.64 -29.02 5.03
C SER A 91 -9.52 -28.50 5.94
N ALA A 92 -8.28 -28.46 5.42
CA ALA A 92 -7.15 -27.88 6.16
C ALA A 92 -7.41 -26.41 6.56
N ALA A 93 -8.11 -25.64 5.72
CA ALA A 93 -8.49 -24.26 6.01
C ALA A 93 -9.46 -24.15 7.20
N GLU A 94 -10.48 -25.00 7.22
CA GLU A 94 -11.46 -25.05 8.31
C GLU A 94 -10.81 -25.49 9.63
N ARG A 95 -9.99 -26.54 9.59
CA ARG A 95 -9.22 -26.98 10.76
C ARG A 95 -8.32 -25.87 11.28
N TRP A 96 -7.55 -25.23 10.40
CA TRP A 96 -6.66 -24.12 10.75
C TRP A 96 -7.40 -23.01 11.49
N VAL A 97 -8.51 -22.52 10.92
CA VAL A 97 -9.30 -21.45 11.53
C VAL A 97 -9.86 -21.88 12.88
N HIS A 98 -10.52 -23.04 12.95
CA HIS A 98 -11.10 -23.50 14.21
C HIS A 98 -10.06 -23.73 15.30
N TYR A 99 -8.91 -24.31 14.96
CA TYR A 99 -7.84 -24.57 15.90
C TYR A 99 -7.22 -23.27 16.44
N VAL A 100 -6.93 -22.29 15.55
CA VAL A 100 -6.42 -20.98 15.97
C VAL A 100 -7.39 -20.27 16.93
N LEU A 101 -8.69 -20.24 16.58
CA LEU A 101 -9.69 -19.59 17.42
C LEU A 101 -9.89 -20.32 18.75
N TRP A 102 -9.77 -21.65 18.76
CA TRP A 102 -9.76 -22.46 19.98
C TRP A 102 -8.56 -22.13 20.87
N CYS A 103 -7.34 -22.15 20.34
CA CYS A 103 -6.13 -21.77 21.10
C CYS A 103 -6.22 -20.36 21.67
N LEU A 104 -6.73 -19.39 20.91
CA LEU A 104 -6.91 -18.02 21.39
C LEU A 104 -7.91 -17.94 22.55
N ARG A 105 -9.03 -18.68 22.48
CA ARG A 105 -10.03 -18.73 23.55
C ARG A 105 -9.54 -19.44 24.81
N SER A 106 -8.64 -20.41 24.63
CA SER A 106 -8.03 -21.18 25.73
C SER A 106 -6.84 -20.48 26.37
N ALA A 107 -6.33 -19.40 25.77
CA ALA A 107 -5.20 -18.64 26.30
C ALA A 107 -5.55 -17.85 27.58
N GLY A 108 -4.53 -17.57 28.38
CA GLY A 108 -4.62 -16.73 29.58
C GLY A 108 -4.37 -15.23 29.30
N PRO A 109 -4.82 -14.32 30.19
CA PRO A 109 -4.68 -12.86 30.03
C PRO A 109 -3.24 -12.33 30.10
N THR A 110 -2.26 -13.17 30.41
CA THR A 110 -0.83 -12.81 30.44
C THR A 110 -0.01 -13.61 29.45
N GLU A 111 -0.67 -14.40 28.60
CA GLU A 111 -0.02 -15.28 27.62
C GLU A 111 0.19 -14.56 26.30
N VAL A 112 1.20 -15.03 25.57
CA VAL A 112 1.51 -14.55 24.22
C VAL A 112 1.13 -15.64 23.22
N VAL A 113 0.34 -15.28 22.21
CA VAL A 113 -0.01 -16.15 21.08
C VAL A 113 0.69 -15.63 19.83
N LEU A 114 1.60 -16.42 19.28
CA LEU A 114 2.30 -16.15 18.04
C LEU A 114 1.62 -16.92 16.91
N ILE A 115 1.20 -16.23 15.86
CA ILE A 115 0.55 -16.84 14.70
C ILE A 115 1.37 -16.52 13.46
N ASP A 116 1.88 -17.56 12.80
CA ASP A 116 2.62 -17.43 11.55
C ASP A 116 1.68 -17.67 10.37
N GLU A 117 1.65 -16.69 9.46
CA GLU A 117 0.83 -16.67 8.24
C GLU A 117 -0.59 -17.21 8.43
N PRO A 118 -1.45 -16.54 9.22
CA PRO A 118 -2.85 -16.95 9.38
C PRO A 118 -3.62 -17.06 8.07
N GLU A 119 -3.14 -16.43 7.00
CA GLU A 119 -3.72 -16.51 5.67
C GLU A 119 -3.36 -17.76 4.84
N SER A 120 -2.33 -18.56 5.17
CA SER A 120 -1.74 -19.51 4.20
C SER A 120 -2.71 -20.53 3.59
N CYS A 121 -3.79 -20.86 4.30
CA CYS A 121 -4.81 -21.81 3.86
C CYS A 121 -6.13 -21.15 3.41
N LEU A 122 -6.23 -19.81 3.43
CA LEU A 122 -7.47 -19.09 3.21
C LEU A 122 -7.53 -18.43 1.83
N ALA A 123 -8.75 -18.23 1.34
CA ALA A 123 -9.00 -17.36 0.20
C ALA A 123 -8.91 -15.89 0.64
N THR A 124 -8.39 -15.02 -0.24
CA THR A 124 -8.18 -13.58 0.05
C THR A 124 -9.35 -12.86 0.72
N PRO A 125 -10.63 -13.09 0.33
CA PRO A 125 -11.76 -12.44 1.01
C PRO A 125 -11.88 -12.75 2.51
N GLY A 126 -11.38 -13.91 2.95
CA GLY A 126 -11.43 -14.37 4.34
C GLY A 126 -10.37 -13.73 5.25
N HIS A 127 -9.31 -13.17 4.68
CA HIS A 127 -8.14 -12.72 5.44
C HIS A 127 -8.49 -11.62 6.46
N ALA A 128 -9.17 -10.55 6.00
CA ALA A 128 -9.56 -9.45 6.88
C ALA A 128 -10.58 -9.89 7.95
N ALA A 129 -11.53 -10.77 7.58
CA ALA A 129 -12.49 -11.31 8.53
C ALA A 129 -11.82 -12.17 9.61
N PHE A 130 -10.77 -12.91 9.25
CA PHE A 130 -10.05 -13.74 10.20
C PHE A 130 -9.27 -12.90 11.20
N LEU A 131 -8.55 -11.88 10.71
CA LEU A 131 -7.86 -10.94 11.57
C LEU A 131 -8.81 -10.19 12.52
N ASP A 132 -9.97 -9.76 12.02
CA ASP A 132 -11.00 -9.10 12.85
C ASP A 132 -11.45 -10.01 14.00
N GLU A 133 -11.66 -11.30 13.72
CA GLU A 133 -12.09 -12.26 14.73
C GLU A 133 -10.96 -12.62 15.71
N ILE A 134 -9.73 -12.77 15.24
CA ILE A 134 -8.54 -12.92 16.10
C ILE A 134 -8.46 -11.74 17.07
N ALA A 135 -8.48 -10.50 16.55
CA ALA A 135 -8.39 -9.29 17.38
C ALA A 135 -9.53 -9.20 18.40
N ARG A 136 -10.75 -9.58 18.01
CA ARG A 136 -11.92 -9.60 18.91
C ARG A 136 -11.73 -10.59 20.06
N ILE A 137 -11.21 -11.79 19.79
CA ILE A 137 -10.96 -12.81 20.82
C ILE A 137 -9.77 -12.40 21.69
N THR A 138 -8.66 -11.97 21.09
CA THR A 138 -7.48 -11.45 21.80
C THR A 138 -7.88 -10.38 22.82
N TYR A 139 -8.71 -9.40 22.40
CA TYR A 139 -9.21 -8.36 23.30
C TYR A 139 -10.10 -8.92 24.42
N ALA A 140 -10.99 -9.87 24.10
CA ALA A 140 -11.91 -10.44 25.08
C ALA A 140 -11.20 -11.31 26.14
N VAL A 141 -10.17 -12.06 25.73
CA VAL A 141 -9.36 -12.92 26.60
C VAL A 141 -8.33 -12.11 27.38
N GLY A 142 -7.84 -11.01 26.79
CA GLY A 142 -6.81 -10.16 27.38
C GLY A 142 -5.38 -10.65 27.12
N CYS A 143 -5.18 -11.64 26.25
CA CYS A 143 -3.85 -12.11 25.86
C CYS A 143 -3.17 -11.14 24.88
N GLN A 144 -1.87 -11.32 24.64
CA GLN A 144 -1.15 -10.62 23.58
C GLN A 144 -1.02 -11.52 22.35
N THR A 145 -1.48 -11.05 21.18
CA THR A 145 -1.30 -11.78 19.92
C THR A 145 -0.31 -11.06 19.02
N VAL A 146 0.67 -11.79 18.50
CA VAL A 146 1.63 -11.31 17.50
C VAL A 146 1.46 -12.14 16.24
N ILE A 147 1.28 -11.48 15.11
CA ILE A 147 1.02 -12.11 13.83
C ILE A 147 2.16 -11.76 12.87
N ALA A 148 2.74 -12.78 12.23
CA ALA A 148 3.56 -12.60 11.05
C ALA A 148 2.68 -12.86 9.81
N THR A 149 2.66 -11.92 8.86
CA THR A 149 1.77 -12.01 7.69
C THR A 149 2.36 -11.26 6.50
N HIS A 150 2.09 -11.80 5.31
CA HIS A 150 2.32 -11.14 4.03
C HIS A 150 1.02 -10.62 3.41
N SER A 151 -0.13 -10.88 4.04
CA SER A 151 -1.43 -10.46 3.51
C SER A 151 -1.63 -8.95 3.56
N GLU A 152 -1.77 -8.34 2.38
CA GLU A 152 -2.11 -6.92 2.27
C GLU A 152 -3.44 -6.59 2.97
N ALA A 153 -4.43 -7.46 2.84
CA ALA A 153 -5.75 -7.29 3.44
C ALA A 153 -5.68 -7.24 4.98
N MET A 154 -4.81 -8.06 5.60
CA MET A 154 -4.58 -8.03 7.05
C MET A 154 -3.77 -6.80 7.45
N ILE A 155 -2.68 -6.49 6.74
CA ILE A 155 -1.82 -5.33 7.05
C ILE A 155 -2.61 -4.03 7.02
N ARG A 156 -3.46 -3.81 6.00
CA ARG A 156 -4.29 -2.60 5.88
C ARG A 156 -5.32 -2.46 7.00
N ARG A 157 -5.67 -3.55 7.68
CA ARG A 157 -6.68 -3.57 8.75
C ARG A 157 -6.12 -3.15 10.11
N VAL A 158 -4.80 -3.25 10.29
CA VAL A 158 -4.12 -2.95 11.56
C VAL A 158 -3.63 -1.50 11.55
N ALA A 159 -3.76 -0.79 12.68
CA ALA A 159 -3.24 0.56 12.81
C ALA A 159 -1.69 0.57 12.70
N PRO A 160 -1.06 1.56 12.04
CA PRO A 160 0.39 1.58 11.83
C PRO A 160 1.23 1.42 13.10
N GLU A 161 0.74 1.89 14.25
CA GLU A 161 1.45 1.83 15.54
C GLU A 161 1.61 0.39 16.05
N CYS A 162 0.73 -0.51 15.62
CA CYS A 162 0.77 -1.94 15.91
C CYS A 162 1.58 -2.73 14.88
N GLN A 163 2.02 -2.11 13.79
CA GLN A 163 2.78 -2.78 12.73
C GLN A 163 4.29 -2.67 12.98
N ARG A 164 5.02 -3.74 12.65
CA ARG A 164 6.48 -3.78 12.65
C ARG A 164 6.95 -4.38 11.33
N LEU A 165 7.85 -3.67 10.64
CA LEU A 165 8.45 -4.18 9.41
C LEU A 165 9.79 -4.85 9.75
N VAL A 166 9.93 -6.12 9.39
CA VAL A 166 11.19 -6.85 9.51
C VAL A 166 11.87 -6.90 8.16
N THR A 167 13.04 -6.26 8.02
CA THR A 167 13.85 -6.26 6.79
C THR A 167 15.21 -6.91 7.02
N ARG A 168 15.91 -7.27 5.93
CA ARG A 168 17.29 -7.76 6.03
C ARG A 168 18.26 -6.60 6.21
N GLY A 169 19.00 -6.60 7.32
CA GLY A 169 20.13 -5.70 7.58
C GLY A 169 21.48 -6.43 7.44
N ALA A 170 22.57 -5.67 7.62
CA ALA A 170 23.94 -6.19 7.50
C ALA A 170 24.24 -7.34 8.49
N ASN A 171 23.61 -7.34 9.66
CA ASN A 171 23.84 -8.31 10.74
C ASN A 171 22.60 -9.18 11.03
N GLY A 172 21.70 -9.36 10.06
CA GLY A 172 20.46 -10.14 10.22
C GLY A 172 19.20 -9.29 10.14
N GLY A 173 18.11 -9.74 10.75
CA GLY A 173 16.82 -9.04 10.73
C GLY A 173 16.89 -7.67 11.42
N LYS A 174 16.34 -6.64 10.77
CA LYS A 174 16.16 -5.29 11.28
C LYS A 174 14.67 -5.01 11.45
N ILE A 175 14.26 -4.70 12.66
CA ILE A 175 12.89 -4.29 12.96
C ILE A 175 12.80 -2.77 12.82
N THR A 176 11.83 -2.31 12.04
CA THR A 176 11.56 -0.88 11.81
C THR A 176 10.13 -0.55 12.23
N ASN A 177 9.97 0.51 13.02
CA ASN A 177 8.66 1.05 13.34
C ASN A 177 8.03 1.66 12.08
N VAL A 178 6.74 1.42 11.92
CA VAL A 178 5.99 1.81 10.73
C VAL A 178 5.21 3.08 11.01
N THR A 179 5.29 4.06 10.10
CA THR A 179 4.48 5.30 10.17
C THR A 179 3.28 5.28 9.24
N SER A 180 3.23 4.34 8.28
CA SER A 180 2.08 4.14 7.40
C SER A 180 2.09 2.70 6.83
N ALA A 181 0.90 2.11 6.67
CA ALA A 181 0.74 0.77 6.12
C ALA A 181 1.28 0.67 4.69
N GLU A 182 1.17 1.74 3.90
CA GLU A 182 1.68 1.83 2.53
C GLU A 182 3.19 1.58 2.47
N ARG A 183 3.95 2.00 3.48
CA ARG A 183 5.39 1.74 3.54
C ARG A 183 5.70 0.25 3.75
N VAL A 184 4.89 -0.44 4.55
CA VAL A 184 5.02 -1.89 4.76
C VAL A 184 4.70 -2.61 3.47
N LEU A 185 3.55 -2.28 2.87
CA LEU A 185 3.11 -2.86 1.61
C LEU A 185 4.14 -2.61 0.50
N SER A 186 4.67 -1.39 0.37
CA SER A 186 5.72 -1.10 -0.61
C SER A 186 7.01 -1.90 -0.41
N ALA A 187 7.30 -2.30 0.83
CA ALA A 187 8.47 -3.12 1.14
C ALA A 187 8.23 -4.63 0.90
N LEU A 188 6.96 -5.07 0.95
CA LEU A 188 6.53 -6.45 0.74
C LEU A 188 6.16 -6.74 -0.72
N SER A 189 5.56 -5.77 -1.41
CA SER A 189 5.20 -5.83 -2.82
C SER A 189 6.49 -5.70 -3.65
N LEU A 190 6.95 -6.82 -4.20
CA LEU A 190 8.08 -6.89 -5.14
C LEU A 190 7.77 -6.28 -6.53
N GLU A 191 6.60 -5.65 -6.71
CA GLU A 191 6.12 -5.06 -7.97
C GLU A 191 5.59 -3.63 -7.79
N PRO A 192 5.72 -2.77 -8.82
CA PRO A 192 5.59 -1.33 -8.70
C PRO A 192 4.14 -0.94 -8.39
N HIS A 193 4.01 0.05 -7.50
CA HIS A 193 2.77 0.74 -7.15
C HIS A 193 1.78 0.74 -8.33
N HIS A 194 0.61 0.10 -8.16
CA HIS A 194 -0.41 0.15 -9.20
C HIS A 194 -0.74 1.61 -9.51
N VAL A 195 -0.75 1.96 -10.80
CA VAL A 195 -1.21 3.26 -11.26
C VAL A 195 -2.63 3.47 -10.74
N GLN A 196 -2.81 4.44 -9.86
CA GLN A 196 -4.10 4.80 -9.28
C GLN A 196 -4.75 5.96 -10.04
N ALA A 197 -3.96 6.83 -10.66
CA ALA A 197 -4.45 7.97 -11.41
C ALA A 197 -3.69 8.20 -12.71
N VAL A 198 -4.43 8.52 -13.77
CA VAL A 198 -3.87 8.99 -15.04
C VAL A 198 -3.96 10.51 -15.10
N VAL A 199 -2.85 11.19 -15.36
CA VAL A 199 -2.77 12.65 -15.43
C VAL A 199 -2.44 13.06 -16.85
N TYR A 200 -3.40 13.69 -17.52
CA TYR A 200 -3.22 14.21 -18.88
C TYR A 200 -2.53 15.57 -18.85
N VAL A 201 -1.48 15.72 -19.64
CA VAL A 201 -0.74 16.96 -19.85
C VAL A 201 -0.66 17.27 -21.34
N GLU A 202 -0.31 18.52 -21.66
CA GLU A 202 -0.29 19.02 -23.04
C GLU A 202 0.75 18.28 -23.87
N ASP A 203 2.00 18.26 -23.42
CA ASP A 203 3.11 17.70 -24.16
C ASP A 203 4.18 17.05 -23.26
N ASP A 204 5.29 16.65 -23.89
CA ASP A 204 6.41 15.99 -23.21
C ASP A 204 7.15 16.92 -22.24
N MET A 205 7.14 18.23 -22.45
CA MET A 205 7.75 19.20 -21.54
C MET A 205 6.91 19.29 -20.27
N ALA A 206 5.60 19.50 -20.41
CA ALA A 206 4.66 19.51 -19.29
C ALA A 206 4.71 18.19 -18.49
N SER A 207 4.85 17.05 -19.18
CA SER A 207 5.03 15.73 -18.56
C SER A 207 6.27 15.68 -17.67
N ARG A 208 7.43 16.10 -18.18
CA ARG A 208 8.69 16.12 -17.41
C ARG A 208 8.62 17.05 -16.20
N ILE A 209 8.04 18.23 -16.36
CA ILE A 209 7.89 19.20 -15.28
C ILE A 209 6.99 18.64 -14.19
N LEU A 210 5.85 18.06 -14.57
CA LEU A 210 4.92 17.46 -13.62
C LEU A 210 5.56 16.28 -12.88
N ASP A 211 6.28 15.41 -13.59
CA ASP A 211 7.03 14.30 -13.00
C ASP A 211 8.05 14.79 -11.96
N ALA A 212 8.79 15.85 -12.27
CA ALA A 212 9.74 16.46 -11.35
C ALA A 212 9.04 17.01 -10.09
N ILE A 213 7.90 17.70 -10.25
CA ILE A 213 7.08 18.20 -9.15
C ILE A 213 6.59 17.04 -8.26
N ILE A 214 6.03 15.98 -8.87
CA ILE A 214 5.53 14.80 -8.15
C ILE A 214 6.68 14.12 -7.40
N ARG A 215 7.83 13.90 -8.04
CA ARG A 215 9.00 13.29 -7.38
C ARG A 215 9.54 14.15 -6.23
N ARG A 216 9.48 15.48 -6.36
CA ARG A 216 10.00 16.42 -5.35
C ARG A 216 9.08 16.53 -4.13
N PHE A 217 7.78 16.63 -4.34
CA PHE A 217 6.81 17.01 -3.30
C PHE A 217 5.83 15.89 -2.92
N ALA A 218 5.74 14.83 -3.73
CA ALA A 218 4.85 13.68 -3.56
C ALA A 218 5.57 12.34 -3.83
N SER A 219 6.85 12.23 -3.47
CA SER A 219 7.71 11.08 -3.79
C SER A 219 7.14 9.71 -3.39
N HIS A 220 6.43 9.65 -2.27
CA HIS A 220 5.77 8.44 -1.75
C HIS A 220 4.61 7.93 -2.64
N ALA A 221 4.06 8.80 -3.49
CA ALA A 221 2.96 8.50 -4.41
C ALA A 221 3.38 8.55 -5.88
N ALA A 222 4.65 8.83 -6.18
CA ALA A 222 5.09 9.12 -7.56
C ALA A 222 4.75 8.00 -8.55
N ALA A 223 4.95 6.74 -8.15
CA ALA A 223 4.66 5.58 -9.00
C ALA A 223 3.15 5.25 -9.10
N GLN A 224 2.29 5.95 -8.37
CA GLN A 224 0.83 5.80 -8.47
C GLN A 224 0.22 6.71 -9.54
N PHE A 225 0.99 7.64 -10.11
CA PHE A 225 0.58 8.51 -11.20
C PHE A 225 1.16 8.03 -12.52
N ASP A 226 0.32 7.97 -13.55
CA ASP A 226 0.73 7.79 -14.95
C ASP A 226 0.51 9.10 -15.70
N VAL A 227 1.59 9.79 -16.06
CA VAL A 227 1.56 11.11 -16.70
C VAL A 227 1.61 10.96 -18.21
N VAL A 228 0.53 11.35 -18.90
CA VAL A 228 0.33 11.11 -20.32
C VAL A 228 0.33 12.42 -21.10
N SER A 229 1.35 12.58 -21.95
CA SER A 229 1.45 13.65 -22.97
C SER A 229 0.38 13.44 -24.05
N SER A 230 -0.42 14.48 -24.31
CA SER A 230 -1.62 14.39 -25.17
C SER A 230 -1.49 15.09 -26.52
N GLY A 231 -0.39 15.80 -26.77
CA GLY A 231 -0.11 16.55 -27.99
C GLY A 231 -0.69 17.97 -28.05
N GLY A 232 -1.32 18.44 -26.97
CA GLY A 232 -1.90 19.78 -26.84
C GLY A 232 -2.89 19.91 -25.67
N SER A 233 -3.22 21.15 -25.30
CA SER A 233 -4.16 21.46 -24.20
C SER A 233 -5.58 20.98 -24.46
N ASP A 234 -6.07 21.14 -25.70
CA ASP A 234 -7.42 20.73 -26.06
C ASP A 234 -7.57 19.20 -26.07
N GLU A 235 -6.56 18.49 -26.56
CA GLU A 235 -6.45 17.04 -26.54
C GLU A 235 -6.40 16.50 -25.11
N ALA A 236 -5.55 17.08 -24.25
CA ALA A 236 -5.44 16.73 -22.84
C ALA A 236 -6.78 16.93 -22.10
N ALA A 237 -7.39 18.11 -22.27
CA ALA A 237 -8.66 18.42 -21.65
C ALA A 237 -9.80 17.52 -22.19
N HIS A 238 -9.77 17.18 -23.47
CA HIS A 238 -10.74 16.25 -24.07
C HIS A 238 -10.58 14.83 -23.50
N ALA A 239 -9.36 14.30 -23.45
CA ALA A 239 -9.06 12.98 -22.88
C ALA A 239 -9.52 12.90 -21.41
N PHE A 240 -9.22 13.93 -20.62
CA PHE A 240 -9.71 14.05 -19.24
C PHE A 240 -11.25 14.09 -19.16
N ARG A 241 -11.94 14.90 -19.97
CA ARG A 241 -13.41 14.98 -19.96
C ARG A 241 -14.09 13.64 -20.28
N VAL A 242 -13.49 12.82 -21.14
CA VAL A 242 -13.97 11.48 -21.47
C VAL A 242 -13.72 10.52 -20.31
N THR A 243 -12.49 10.47 -19.81
CA THR A 243 -12.06 9.49 -18.81
C THR A 243 -12.61 9.74 -17.42
N ARG A 244 -12.83 11.01 -17.02
CA ARG A 244 -13.36 11.37 -15.69
C ARG A 244 -14.77 10.85 -15.42
N ARG A 245 -15.46 10.36 -16.47
CA ARG A 245 -16.78 9.72 -16.36
C ARG A 245 -16.68 8.27 -15.89
N SER A 246 -15.48 7.69 -15.91
CA SER A 246 -15.22 6.36 -15.38
C SER A 246 -15.43 6.33 -13.87
N ARG A 247 -16.02 5.24 -13.36
CA ARG A 247 -16.11 4.96 -11.91
C ARG A 247 -14.92 4.15 -11.40
N ARG A 248 -14.04 3.69 -12.30
CA ARG A 248 -12.91 2.81 -11.96
C ARG A 248 -11.55 3.43 -12.20
N LEU A 249 -11.50 4.52 -12.96
CA LEU A 249 -10.28 5.21 -13.33
C LEU A 249 -10.34 6.61 -12.73
N VAL A 250 -9.36 6.94 -11.89
CA VAL A 250 -9.14 8.32 -11.49
C VAL A 250 -8.37 9.00 -12.62
N SER A 251 -8.93 10.08 -13.16
CA SER A 251 -8.23 10.89 -14.14
C SER A 251 -8.17 12.35 -13.73
N MET A 252 -7.11 13.01 -14.16
CA MET A 252 -6.85 14.43 -13.90
C MET A 252 -6.28 15.06 -15.17
N CYS A 253 -6.34 16.39 -15.24
CA CYS A 253 -5.68 17.15 -16.30
C CYS A 253 -4.87 18.26 -15.64
N VAL A 254 -3.60 18.39 -16.05
CA VAL A 254 -2.71 19.47 -15.64
C VAL A 254 -2.26 20.17 -16.92
N LEU A 255 -2.57 21.46 -17.00
CA LEU A 255 -2.23 22.31 -18.14
C LEU A 255 -1.17 23.34 -17.76
N ASP A 256 -0.66 24.06 -18.74
CA ASP A 256 0.27 25.17 -18.53
C ASP A 256 -0.40 26.32 -17.79
N GLY A 257 0.42 27.07 -17.05
CA GLY A 257 -0.05 28.08 -16.12
C GLY A 257 -0.72 29.29 -16.80
N ASP A 258 -0.38 29.55 -18.06
CA ASP A 258 -0.95 30.61 -18.89
C ASP A 258 -2.40 30.35 -19.32
N LEU A 259 -2.84 29.08 -19.31
CA LEU A 259 -4.22 28.69 -19.60
C LEU A 259 -5.16 28.84 -18.40
N ARG A 260 -4.64 29.16 -17.21
CA ARG A 260 -5.40 29.26 -15.95
C ARG A 260 -6.59 30.23 -16.00
N THR A 261 -6.51 31.27 -16.83
CA THR A 261 -7.57 32.28 -16.95
C THR A 261 -8.67 31.89 -17.95
N LYS A 262 -8.51 30.79 -18.69
CA LYS A 262 -9.50 30.35 -19.68
C LYS A 262 -10.57 29.48 -19.02
N ASN A 263 -11.82 29.94 -19.06
CA ASN A 263 -12.96 29.25 -18.44
C ASN A 263 -13.21 27.83 -18.98
N GLU A 264 -12.77 27.52 -20.20
CA GLU A 264 -12.94 26.20 -20.81
C GLU A 264 -12.16 25.08 -20.10
N TYR A 265 -11.19 25.44 -19.26
CA TYR A 265 -10.35 24.51 -18.49
C TYR A 265 -10.57 24.60 -16.98
N ALA A 266 -11.73 25.08 -16.52
CA ALA A 266 -12.01 25.28 -15.09
C ALA A 266 -11.89 24.02 -14.21
N ASP A 267 -12.04 22.83 -14.80
CA ASP A 267 -11.91 21.55 -14.09
C ASP A 267 -10.46 21.01 -14.03
N CYS A 268 -9.56 21.62 -14.79
CA CYS A 268 -8.14 21.26 -14.87
C CYS A 268 -7.36 21.86 -13.69
N LEU A 269 -6.21 21.27 -13.41
CA LEU A 269 -5.15 21.85 -12.59
C LEU A 269 -4.13 22.52 -13.53
N PHE A 270 -3.21 23.29 -12.97
CA PHE A 270 -2.25 24.07 -13.75
C PHE A 270 -0.86 23.96 -13.15
N LEU A 271 0.15 23.87 -14.02
CA LEU A 271 1.55 23.99 -13.64
C LEU A 271 1.80 25.35 -12.95
N PRO A 272 2.84 25.46 -12.11
CA PRO A 272 3.27 26.74 -11.56
C PRO A 272 3.58 27.77 -12.66
N GLY A 273 3.39 29.04 -12.34
CA GLY A 273 3.74 30.13 -13.26
C GLY A 273 2.79 30.32 -14.45
N GLY A 274 3.34 30.76 -15.57
CA GLY A 274 2.71 30.98 -16.87
C GLY A 274 3.17 29.97 -17.92
N SER A 275 4.02 30.39 -18.87
CA SER A 275 4.62 29.51 -19.88
C SER A 275 5.85 28.80 -19.31
N PRO A 276 5.86 27.45 -19.22
CA PRO A 276 6.93 26.74 -18.54
C PRO A 276 8.30 26.96 -19.19
N GLU A 277 8.38 26.99 -20.52
CA GLU A 277 9.65 27.08 -21.25
C GLU A 277 10.31 28.45 -21.06
N GLU A 278 9.52 29.52 -21.14
CA GLU A 278 9.98 30.88 -20.90
C GLU A 278 10.42 31.05 -19.44
N GLU A 279 9.67 30.47 -18.50
CA GLU A 279 10.01 30.52 -17.08
C GLU A 279 11.27 29.74 -16.74
N LEU A 280 11.48 28.56 -17.33
CA LEU A 280 12.71 27.79 -17.16
C LEU A 280 13.93 28.59 -17.62
N VAL A 281 13.86 29.25 -18.79
CA VAL A 281 14.96 30.11 -19.26
C VAL A 281 15.13 31.35 -18.38
N SER A 282 14.02 31.96 -17.97
CA SER A 282 14.02 33.12 -17.07
C SER A 282 14.68 32.78 -15.73
N ALA A 283 14.42 31.60 -15.18
CA ALA A 283 15.01 31.13 -13.93
C ALA A 283 16.54 31.05 -14.02
N LEU A 284 17.09 30.62 -15.17
CA LEU A 284 18.54 30.62 -15.40
C LEU A 284 19.13 32.03 -15.41
N ALA A 285 18.37 33.03 -15.86
CA ALA A 285 18.81 34.41 -15.98
C ALA A 285 18.66 35.22 -14.69
N GLN A 286 17.70 34.87 -13.83
CA GLN A 286 17.40 35.60 -12.59
C GLN A 286 18.46 35.43 -11.51
N ASP A 287 19.02 34.23 -11.39
CA ASP A 287 20.11 33.90 -10.45
C ASP A 287 21.16 33.04 -11.17
N PRO A 288 22.00 33.65 -12.03
CA PRO A 288 22.92 32.91 -12.90
C PRO A 288 24.06 32.25 -12.11
N GLU A 289 24.38 32.75 -10.90
CA GLU A 289 25.39 32.18 -10.02
C GLU A 289 24.92 30.82 -9.49
N ARG A 290 23.71 30.79 -8.92
CA ARG A 290 23.10 29.55 -8.45
C ARG A 290 22.75 28.60 -9.59
N ALA A 291 22.23 29.12 -10.70
CA ALA A 291 21.92 28.31 -11.86
C ALA A 291 23.17 27.63 -12.43
N ALA A 292 24.31 28.33 -12.47
CA ALA A 292 25.58 27.77 -12.91
C ALA A 292 26.10 26.67 -11.97
N GLU A 293 25.88 26.81 -10.66
CA GLU A 293 26.20 25.75 -9.67
C GLU A 293 25.37 24.47 -9.92
N TYR A 294 24.05 24.61 -10.09
CA TYR A 294 23.16 23.48 -10.39
C TYR A 294 23.45 22.82 -11.75
N LEU A 295 23.85 23.63 -12.73
CA LEU A 295 24.25 23.20 -14.05
C LEU A 295 25.74 22.85 -14.14
N GLU A 296 26.48 22.79 -13.02
CA GLU A 296 27.89 22.38 -12.98
C GLU A 296 28.74 23.07 -14.08
N THR A 297 28.51 24.36 -14.32
CA THR A 297 29.11 25.16 -15.39
C THR A 297 29.59 26.51 -14.84
N ASP A 298 30.31 27.28 -15.64
CA ASP A 298 30.66 28.65 -15.27
C ASP A 298 29.59 29.65 -15.70
N VAL A 299 29.45 30.72 -14.91
CA VAL A 299 28.43 31.77 -15.09
C VAL A 299 28.51 32.41 -16.49
N GLN A 300 29.72 32.61 -17.04
CA GLN A 300 29.88 33.26 -18.34
C GLN A 300 29.37 32.36 -19.47
N THR A 301 29.72 31.08 -19.45
CA THR A 301 29.21 30.09 -20.40
C THR A 301 27.70 29.95 -20.33
N LEU A 302 27.11 29.94 -19.11
CA LEU A 302 25.66 29.93 -18.93
C LEU A 302 24.99 31.16 -19.55
N LEU A 303 25.49 32.37 -19.27
CA LEU A 303 24.91 33.60 -19.79
C LEU A 303 24.97 33.66 -21.33
N VAL A 304 26.07 33.19 -21.93
CA VAL A 304 26.18 33.07 -23.39
C VAL A 304 25.16 32.06 -23.94
N ALA A 305 24.93 30.95 -23.24
CA ALA A 305 23.95 29.95 -23.64
C ALA A 305 22.52 30.49 -23.60
N VAL A 306 22.16 31.21 -22.53
CA VAL A 306 20.86 31.87 -22.36
C VAL A 306 20.65 32.98 -23.41
N ASP A 307 21.68 33.78 -23.71
CA ASP A 307 21.56 34.83 -24.73
C ASP A 307 21.33 34.24 -26.13
N LYS A 308 22.07 33.17 -26.48
CA LYS A 308 21.88 32.45 -27.74
C LYS A 308 20.49 31.84 -27.88
N SER A 309 19.90 31.38 -26.77
CA SER A 309 18.59 30.71 -26.82
C SER A 309 17.45 31.67 -27.12
N ARG A 310 17.62 32.99 -26.89
CA ARG A 310 16.63 34.02 -27.24
C ARG A 310 16.28 34.08 -28.72
N PHE A 311 17.22 33.64 -29.57
CA PHE A 311 17.05 33.63 -31.03
C PHE A 311 16.59 32.26 -31.56
N ALA A 312 16.37 31.28 -30.67
CA ALA A 312 15.89 29.96 -31.03
C ALA A 312 14.36 29.95 -31.13
N VAL A 313 13.84 29.10 -32.01
CA VAL A 313 12.42 28.73 -31.99
C VAL A 313 12.15 27.97 -30.69
N HIS A 314 10.99 28.16 -30.06
CA HIS A 314 10.61 27.59 -28.74
C HIS A 314 11.03 26.11 -28.58
N GLN A 315 10.73 25.26 -29.57
CA GLN A 315 11.07 23.83 -29.57
C GLN A 315 12.58 23.50 -29.53
N ARG A 316 13.47 24.48 -29.79
CA ARG A 316 14.93 24.30 -29.88
C ARG A 316 15.71 25.07 -28.80
N VAL A 317 15.02 25.78 -27.91
CA VAL A 317 15.64 26.60 -26.87
C VAL A 317 16.60 25.77 -26.02
N PHE A 318 16.16 24.63 -25.50
CA PHE A 318 16.99 23.77 -24.66
C PHE A 318 18.11 23.06 -25.44
N ASP A 319 17.92 22.80 -26.73
CA ASP A 319 18.99 22.27 -27.59
C ASP A 319 20.13 23.29 -27.80
N VAL A 320 19.78 24.57 -27.94
CA VAL A 320 20.77 25.66 -28.07
C VAL A 320 21.52 25.84 -26.75
N ILE A 321 20.82 25.80 -25.62
CA ILE A 321 21.45 25.86 -24.29
C ILE A 321 22.39 24.66 -24.12
N ARG A 322 21.90 23.44 -24.35
CA ARG A 322 22.68 22.20 -24.26
C ARG A 322 23.94 22.23 -25.10
N THR A 323 23.83 22.66 -26.36
CA THR A 323 24.96 22.73 -27.29
C THR A 323 25.98 23.77 -26.82
N SER A 324 25.51 24.90 -26.29
CA SER A 324 26.38 25.95 -25.77
C SER A 324 27.10 25.54 -24.48
N LEU A 325 26.47 24.72 -23.63
CA LEU A 325 27.07 24.15 -22.42
C LEU A 325 28.01 22.96 -22.71
N GLY A 326 28.06 22.46 -23.95
CA GLY A 326 28.90 21.31 -24.32
C GLY A 326 28.35 19.95 -23.86
N TRP A 327 27.06 19.88 -23.52
CA TRP A 327 26.45 18.67 -22.96
C TRP A 327 26.00 17.69 -24.04
N ARG A 328 26.32 16.41 -23.86
CA ARG A 328 26.03 15.35 -24.85
C ARG A 328 24.69 14.62 -24.62
N GLY A 329 24.07 14.77 -23.45
CA GLY A 329 22.77 14.13 -23.13
C GLY A 329 21.58 15.07 -23.36
N PRO A 330 20.56 14.69 -24.14
CA PRO A 330 19.42 15.56 -24.45
C PRO A 330 18.46 15.80 -23.27
N GLY A 331 18.39 14.88 -22.29
CA GLY A 331 17.48 15.00 -21.13
C GLY A 331 18.02 15.85 -19.97
N LEU A 332 19.33 15.75 -19.71
CA LEU A 332 19.95 16.27 -18.48
C LEU A 332 19.80 17.80 -18.31
N VAL A 333 19.82 18.57 -19.41
CA VAL A 333 19.69 20.04 -19.33
C VAL A 333 18.31 20.44 -18.83
N ILE A 334 17.26 19.83 -19.37
CA ILE A 334 15.88 20.18 -19.02
C ILE A 334 15.63 19.87 -17.54
N ASP A 335 16.02 18.68 -17.09
CA ASP A 335 15.84 18.25 -15.70
C ASP A 335 16.55 19.21 -14.72
N ARG A 336 17.77 19.65 -15.07
CA ARG A 336 18.52 20.63 -14.26
C ARG A 336 17.91 22.02 -14.29
N CYS A 337 17.39 22.47 -15.44
CA CYS A 337 16.64 23.72 -15.51
C CYS A 337 15.39 23.68 -14.62
N ILE A 338 14.70 22.54 -14.59
CA ILE A 338 13.54 22.32 -13.71
C ILE A 338 13.98 22.38 -12.23
N ASP A 339 15.11 21.76 -11.86
CA ASP A 339 15.65 21.85 -10.50
C ASP A 339 15.93 23.31 -10.08
N VAL A 340 16.51 24.12 -10.97
CA VAL A 340 16.77 25.55 -10.73
C VAL A 340 15.46 26.32 -10.57
N TRP A 341 14.49 26.09 -11.44
CA TRP A 341 13.18 26.73 -11.38
C TRP A 341 12.39 26.36 -10.12
N LEU A 342 12.38 25.08 -9.74
CA LEU A 342 11.77 24.60 -8.49
C LEU A 342 12.55 25.02 -7.22
N ALA A 343 13.75 25.57 -7.34
CA ALA A 343 14.47 26.17 -6.23
C ALA A 343 13.97 27.59 -5.89
N ASN A 344 13.23 28.23 -6.81
CA ASN A 344 12.56 29.51 -6.54
C ASN A 344 11.43 29.29 -5.52
N GLY A 345 11.44 30.07 -4.43
CA GLY A 345 10.51 29.88 -3.30
C GLY A 345 9.03 30.02 -3.66
N GLN A 346 8.68 30.90 -4.59
CA GLN A 346 7.30 31.08 -5.05
C GLN A 346 6.84 29.89 -5.89
N VAL A 347 7.65 29.51 -6.88
CA VAL A 347 7.38 28.36 -7.76
C VAL A 347 7.28 27.07 -6.96
N ALA A 348 8.17 26.87 -5.98
CA ALA A 348 8.16 25.71 -5.10
C ALA A 348 6.88 25.60 -4.27
N GLU A 349 6.30 26.73 -3.84
CA GLU A 349 5.03 26.75 -3.10
C GLU A 349 3.86 26.39 -4.02
N GLU A 350 3.78 26.98 -5.21
CA GLU A 350 2.76 26.64 -6.21
C GLU A 350 2.84 25.15 -6.60
N ALA A 351 4.05 24.62 -6.79
CA ALA A 351 4.30 23.21 -7.08
C ALA A 351 3.86 22.29 -5.92
N ARG A 352 4.10 22.69 -4.67
CA ARG A 352 3.65 21.97 -3.48
C ARG A 352 2.12 21.94 -3.39
N VAL A 353 1.45 23.05 -3.70
CA VAL A 353 -0.02 23.12 -3.76
C VAL A 353 -0.56 22.19 -4.84
N LEU A 354 0.04 22.21 -6.04
CA LEU A 354 -0.34 21.30 -7.13
C LEU A 354 -0.19 19.83 -6.72
N ALA A 355 0.97 19.43 -6.16
CA ALA A 355 1.21 18.06 -5.71
C ALA A 355 0.20 17.61 -4.64
N SER A 356 -0.13 18.51 -3.70
CA SER A 356 -1.15 18.24 -2.67
C SER A 356 -2.54 18.06 -3.27
N ALA A 357 -2.90 18.87 -4.28
CA ALA A 357 -4.17 18.75 -4.99
C ALA A 357 -4.29 17.43 -5.77
N LEU A 358 -3.20 16.96 -6.39
CA LEU A 358 -3.15 15.65 -7.07
C LEU A 358 -3.41 14.51 -6.09
N ILE A 359 -2.71 14.48 -4.95
CA ILE A 359 -2.92 13.46 -3.91
C ILE A 359 -4.36 13.49 -3.39
N ALA A 360 -4.88 14.69 -3.10
CA ALA A 360 -6.25 14.83 -2.60
C ALA A 360 -7.29 14.29 -3.61
N ARG A 361 -7.15 14.64 -4.90
CA ARG A 361 -8.05 14.13 -5.95
C ARG A 361 -7.94 12.61 -6.13
N MET A 362 -6.75 12.03 -5.93
CA MET A 362 -6.53 10.60 -5.98
C MET A 362 -7.30 9.88 -4.86
N ILE A 363 -7.14 10.33 -3.61
CA ILE A 363 -7.78 9.72 -2.43
C ILE A 363 -9.31 9.84 -2.49
N THR A 364 -9.84 11.04 -2.77
CA THR A 364 -11.30 11.29 -2.76
C THR A 364 -12.05 10.47 -3.81
N SER A 365 -11.37 9.99 -4.85
CA SER A 365 -11.98 9.17 -5.89
C SER A 365 -11.96 7.67 -5.59
N VAL A 366 -11.15 7.21 -4.63
CA VAL A 366 -11.11 5.80 -4.20
C VAL A 366 -12.27 5.48 -3.24
N ASP A 367 -12.79 6.49 -2.53
CA ASP A 367 -13.90 6.36 -1.58
C ASP A 367 -15.31 6.42 -2.21
N LYS A 368 -15.42 6.51 -3.55
CA LYS A 368 -16.70 6.50 -4.31
C LYS A 368 -16.94 5.17 -4.98
#